data_AF-A0A366ZGT7-F1
#
_entry.id   AF-A0A366ZGT7-F1
#
_cell.length_a   1.000
_cell.length_b   1.000
_cell.length_c   1.000
_cell.angle_alpha   90.00
_cell.angle_beta   90.00
_cell.angle_gamma   90.00
#
_symmetry.space_group_name_H-M   'P 1'
#
loop_
_entity.id
_entity.type
_entity.pdbx_description
1 polymer ?
#
loop_
_entity_poly.entity_id
_entity_poly.type
_entity_poly.pdbx_seq_one_letter_code
_entity_poly.pdbx_strand_id
1 'polypeptide(L)'
;MAVLLDQPEPAVLLRQHQREVGLLDDAVDAGRPVVELEGVLPDTDPVVPVDLSAARRPHPPTLADRCHDGRVTQRKPPGVSFETWVDRQITQAQERGDFARLPGGPLKDLDREQTAYDWALAKARREGVDTGAMLPPGLRLRRERDDLPERAARLTTEAEVRALAEDYNARVEAFWRQPAESRWAAVPGLADVEALVEGWMRDRPPPEPAPVAPSPQPQARRRWWRRR
;
A
#
# COMPACT_ATOMS: atom_id res chain seq x y z
N MET A 1 -32.00 -16.13 52.52
CA MET A 1 -30.99 -17.00 51.88
C MET A 1 -30.87 -16.56 50.43
N ALA A 2 -29.72 -15.96 50.07
CA ALA A 2 -29.14 -15.61 48.73
C ALA A 2 -30.07 -14.95 47.68
N VAL A 3 -29.68 -13.95 46.88
CA VAL A 3 -28.52 -13.81 45.97
C VAL A 3 -28.38 -12.30 45.67
N LEU A 4 -27.31 -11.62 46.10
CA LEU A 4 -26.07 -11.28 45.38
C LEU A 4 -26.25 -10.52 44.03
N LEU A 5 -26.08 -9.19 44.12
CA LEU A 5 -25.53 -8.21 43.18
C LEU A 5 -25.25 -8.66 41.73
N ASP A 6 -25.93 -8.04 40.77
CA ASP A 6 -25.52 -7.99 39.37
C ASP A 6 -24.87 -6.62 39.10
N GLN A 7 -23.54 -6.60 38.98
CA GLN A 7 -22.75 -5.47 38.50
C GLN A 7 -22.34 -5.80 37.05
N PRO A 8 -22.46 -4.89 36.08
CA PRO A 8 -21.97 -5.15 34.73
C PRO A 8 -20.44 -5.10 34.72
N GLU A 9 -19.82 -6.25 34.47
CA GLU A 9 -18.38 -6.40 34.23
C GLU A 9 -17.93 -5.53 33.04
N PRO A 10 -16.82 -4.77 33.16
CA PRO A 10 -16.25 -4.05 32.02
C PRO A 10 -15.61 -5.04 31.05
N ALA A 11 -16.20 -5.18 29.86
CA ALA A 11 -15.60 -5.94 28.77
C ALA A 11 -14.24 -5.33 28.39
N VAL A 12 -13.17 -6.00 28.78
CA VAL A 12 -11.81 -5.70 28.32
C VAL A 12 -11.73 -6.05 26.85
N LEU A 13 -11.89 -5.04 25.97
CA LEU A 13 -11.57 -5.15 24.56
C LEU A 13 -10.06 -5.28 24.42
N LEU A 14 -9.55 -6.52 24.48
CA LEU A 14 -8.19 -6.88 24.12
C LEU A 14 -7.97 -6.55 22.64
N ARG A 15 -7.41 -5.36 22.40
CA ARG A 15 -6.99 -4.89 21.08
C ARG A 15 -5.76 -5.71 20.65
N GLN A 16 -5.98 -6.86 20.01
CA GLN A 16 -4.91 -7.71 19.46
C GLN A 16 -4.32 -7.13 18.16
N HIS A 17 -3.89 -5.87 18.18
CA HIS A 17 -3.05 -5.31 17.13
C HIS A 17 -1.59 -5.46 17.53
N GLN A 18 -1.09 -6.69 17.49
CA GLN A 18 0.34 -6.96 17.55
C GLN A 18 0.91 -6.59 16.17
N ARG A 19 1.25 -5.31 15.99
CA ARG A 19 2.05 -4.87 14.85
C ARG A 19 3.47 -5.38 15.10
N GLU A 20 4.01 -6.14 14.15
CA GLU A 20 5.45 -6.35 14.07
C GLU A 20 6.11 -4.98 13.95
N VAL A 21 6.90 -4.62 14.97
CA VAL A 21 7.66 -3.37 15.02
C VAL A 21 8.83 -3.56 14.06
N GLY A 22 8.80 -2.87 12.92
CA GLY A 22 9.90 -2.85 11.95
C GLY A 22 11.09 -2.07 12.49
N LEU A 23 12.27 -2.29 11.89
CA LEU A 23 13.54 -1.65 12.28
C LEU A 23 13.50 -0.11 12.35
N LEU A 24 12.53 0.52 11.66
CA LEU A 24 12.35 1.98 11.54
C LEU A 24 11.06 2.47 12.22
N ASP A 25 10.41 1.64 13.02
CA ASP A 25 9.34 2.13 13.88
C ASP A 25 9.93 2.88 15.06
N ASP A 26 9.65 4.19 15.13
CA ASP A 26 9.87 4.97 16.34
C ASP A 26 9.27 4.21 17.54
N ALA A 27 10.08 3.95 18.57
CA ALA A 27 9.57 3.50 19.85
C ALA A 27 8.67 4.62 20.41
N VAL A 28 7.37 4.51 20.20
CA VAL A 28 6.38 5.37 20.85
C VAL A 28 6.51 5.12 22.35
N ASP A 29 7.15 6.06 23.06
CA ASP A 29 7.19 6.04 24.52
C ASP A 29 5.77 6.24 25.06
N ALA A 30 5.12 5.13 25.40
CA ALA A 30 3.77 5.09 25.97
C ALA A 30 3.67 5.80 27.33
N GLY A 31 4.80 6.15 27.95
CA GLY A 31 4.87 6.92 29.19
C GLY A 31 4.90 8.44 29.01
N ARG A 32 5.08 8.95 27.77
CA ARG A 32 5.08 10.38 27.52
C ARG A 32 3.65 10.91 27.53
N PRO A 33 3.29 11.88 28.40
CA PRO A 33 1.95 12.43 28.41
C PRO A 33 1.68 13.12 27.07
N VAL A 34 0.57 12.73 26.42
CA VAL A 34 0.02 13.46 25.29
C VAL A 34 -0.31 14.86 25.82
N VAL A 35 0.38 15.88 25.32
CA VAL A 35 0.04 17.28 25.62
C VAL A 35 -1.43 17.50 25.31
N GLU A 36 -2.19 18.03 26.28
CA GLU A 36 -3.57 18.45 26.05
C GLU A 36 -3.57 19.41 24.86
N LEU A 37 -4.36 19.08 23.84
CA LEU A 37 -4.68 19.99 22.74
C LEU A 37 -5.60 21.07 23.30
N GLU A 38 -5.01 22.05 23.96
CA GLU A 38 -5.71 23.25 24.41
C GLU A 38 -6.03 24.10 23.16
N GLY A 39 -7.29 24.09 22.75
CA GLY A 39 -7.81 24.99 21.71
C GLY A 39 -8.37 24.32 20.44
N VAL A 40 -9.24 23.33 20.57
CA VAL A 40 -10.31 23.15 19.56
C VAL A 40 -11.44 24.09 19.94
N LEU A 41 -11.54 25.24 19.27
CA LEU A 41 -12.76 26.04 19.33
C LEU A 41 -13.91 25.13 18.84
N PRO A 42 -15.00 24.94 19.60
CA PRO A 42 -16.22 24.40 19.02
C PRO A 42 -16.71 25.44 18.02
N ASP A 43 -16.65 25.13 16.73
CA ASP A 43 -17.43 25.87 15.74
C ASP A 43 -18.91 25.65 16.11
N THR A 44 -19.53 26.67 16.70
CA THR A 44 -20.90 26.61 17.20
C THR A 44 -21.94 26.72 16.09
N ASP A 45 -21.55 26.83 14.82
CA ASP A 45 -22.48 26.78 13.69
C ASP A 45 -21.80 26.33 12.39
N PRO A 46 -21.64 25.02 12.12
CA PRO A 46 -21.36 24.56 10.78
C PRO A 46 -22.62 24.71 9.93
N VAL A 47 -22.84 25.90 9.37
CA VAL A 47 -23.93 26.13 8.41
C VAL A 47 -23.60 25.38 7.13
N VAL A 48 -24.01 24.11 7.05
CA VAL A 48 -24.07 23.38 5.78
C VAL A 48 -25.29 23.94 5.01
N PRO A 49 -25.11 24.62 3.87
CA PRO A 49 -26.23 25.05 3.07
C PRO A 49 -26.92 23.82 2.47
N VAL A 50 -27.96 23.32 3.13
CA VAL A 50 -28.80 22.18 2.69
C VAL A 50 -29.86 22.58 1.66
N ASP A 51 -29.95 23.87 1.31
CA ASP A 51 -30.90 24.37 0.31
C ASP A 51 -30.22 25.28 -0.71
N LEU A 52 -29.20 24.75 -1.39
CA LEU A 52 -28.95 25.22 -2.74
C LEU A 52 -30.02 24.59 -3.62
N SER A 53 -30.98 25.39 -4.06
CA SER A 53 -31.85 25.07 -5.17
C SER A 53 -30.99 24.89 -6.42
N ALA A 54 -30.36 23.71 -6.53
CA ALA A 54 -29.71 23.27 -7.75
C ALA A 54 -30.84 23.16 -8.76
N ALA A 55 -30.88 24.12 -9.68
CA ALA A 55 -31.74 24.04 -10.85
C ALA A 55 -31.56 22.64 -11.43
N ARG A 56 -32.60 21.81 -11.33
CA ARG A 56 -32.69 20.54 -12.06
C ARG A 56 -32.59 20.91 -13.52
N ARG A 57 -31.38 20.91 -14.07
CA ARG A 57 -31.19 21.00 -15.51
C ARG A 57 -31.88 19.75 -16.07
N PRO A 58 -32.91 19.88 -16.92
CA PRO A 58 -33.42 18.72 -17.62
C PRO A 58 -32.25 18.09 -18.36
N HIS A 59 -32.02 16.81 -18.11
CA HIS A 59 -31.08 16.01 -18.86
C HIS A 59 -31.51 16.11 -20.33
N PRO A 60 -30.61 16.47 -21.25
CA PRO A 60 -30.96 16.47 -22.66
C PRO A 60 -31.43 15.07 -23.05
N PRO A 61 -32.45 14.92 -23.93
CA PRO A 61 -32.77 13.62 -24.46
C PRO A 61 -31.50 13.08 -25.11
N THR A 62 -30.95 12.01 -24.55
CA THR A 62 -29.84 11.28 -25.15
C THR A 62 -30.22 10.99 -26.59
N LEU A 63 -29.42 11.47 -27.53
CA LEU A 63 -29.52 11.13 -28.95
C LEU A 63 -29.57 9.61 -29.06
N ALA A 64 -30.78 9.09 -29.27
CA ALA A 64 -30.99 7.84 -29.94
C ALA A 64 -30.51 8.04 -31.37
N ASP A 65 -29.23 7.79 -31.65
CA ASP A 65 -28.81 7.23 -32.93
C ASP A 65 -27.37 6.73 -32.88
N ARG A 66 -27.24 5.44 -32.54
CA ARG A 66 -26.29 4.53 -33.16
C ARG A 66 -26.77 3.13 -32.81
N CYS A 67 -27.73 2.67 -33.61
CA CYS A 67 -28.18 1.29 -33.61
C CYS A 67 -26.98 0.38 -33.91
N HIS A 68 -26.34 -0.13 -32.87
CA HIS A 68 -25.68 -1.42 -32.98
C HIS A 68 -26.78 -2.46 -33.15
N ASP A 69 -26.69 -3.21 -34.25
CA ASP A 69 -27.60 -4.29 -34.62
C ASP A 69 -27.73 -5.29 -33.46
N GLY A 70 -28.85 -5.15 -32.75
CA GLY A 70 -29.19 -5.94 -31.59
C GLY A 70 -29.54 -7.36 -32.02
N ARG A 71 -28.58 -8.28 -31.89
CA ARG A 71 -28.91 -9.70 -31.71
C ARG A 71 -29.16 -10.02 -30.24
N VAL A 72 -30.33 -9.55 -29.80
CA VAL A 72 -31.31 -10.20 -28.92
C VAL A 72 -30.76 -10.94 -27.69
N THR A 73 -30.64 -10.23 -26.56
CA THR A 73 -30.92 -10.90 -25.27
C THR A 73 -32.38 -11.33 -25.30
N GLN A 74 -32.65 -12.63 -25.41
CA GLN A 74 -34.02 -13.14 -25.37
C GLN A 74 -34.69 -12.65 -24.07
N ARG A 75 -35.99 -12.35 -24.11
CA ARG A 75 -36.73 -12.02 -22.90
C ARG A 75 -37.26 -13.29 -22.25
N LYS A 76 -37.30 -13.29 -20.92
CA LYS A 76 -37.92 -14.34 -20.12
C LYS A 76 -39.40 -14.53 -20.52
N PRO A 77 -39.83 -15.76 -20.88
CA PRO A 77 -41.24 -16.06 -21.16
C PRO A 77 -42.13 -15.90 -19.92
N PRO A 78 -43.39 -15.47 -20.08
CA PRO A 78 -44.36 -15.48 -18.99
C PRO A 78 -44.63 -16.91 -18.51
N GLY A 79 -44.85 -17.09 -17.21
CA GLY A 79 -45.15 -18.40 -16.61
C GLY A 79 -43.93 -19.29 -16.28
N VAL A 80 -42.70 -18.81 -16.50
CA VAL A 80 -41.45 -19.53 -16.14
C VAL A 80 -40.74 -18.80 -14.98
N SER A 81 -39.99 -19.49 -14.11
CA SER A 81 -39.15 -18.82 -13.11
C SER A 81 -37.90 -18.21 -13.76
N PHE A 82 -37.24 -17.25 -13.08
CA PHE A 82 -36.02 -16.64 -13.64
C PHE A 82 -34.88 -17.67 -13.72
N GLU A 83 -34.70 -18.45 -12.64
CA GLU A 83 -33.71 -19.55 -12.56
C GLU A 83 -33.90 -20.56 -13.70
N THR A 84 -35.11 -21.10 -13.88
CA THR A 84 -35.40 -22.08 -14.93
C THR A 84 -35.10 -21.53 -16.33
N TRP A 85 -35.42 -20.25 -16.55
CA TRP A 85 -35.16 -19.61 -17.84
C TRP A 85 -33.66 -19.40 -18.08
N VAL A 86 -32.90 -18.98 -17.06
CA VAL A 86 -31.44 -18.83 -17.13
C VAL A 86 -30.76 -20.19 -17.34
N ASP A 87 -31.13 -21.21 -16.58
CA ASP A 87 -30.56 -22.56 -16.71
C ASP A 87 -30.78 -23.12 -18.12
N ARG A 88 -31.99 -22.93 -18.66
CA ARG A 88 -32.30 -23.36 -20.03
C ARG A 88 -31.41 -22.64 -21.06
N GLN A 89 -31.14 -21.35 -20.88
CA GLN A 89 -30.24 -20.60 -21.77
C GLN A 89 -28.79 -21.10 -21.65
N ILE A 90 -28.33 -21.40 -20.44
CA ILE A 90 -26.99 -21.93 -20.19
C ILE A 90 -26.82 -23.30 -20.87
N THR A 91 -27.75 -24.23 -20.66
CA THR A 91 -27.71 -25.57 -21.29
C THR A 91 -27.69 -25.47 -22.81
N GLN A 92 -28.57 -24.64 -23.39
CA GLN A 92 -28.59 -24.44 -24.85
C GLN A 92 -27.29 -23.82 -25.39
N ALA A 93 -26.67 -22.91 -24.64
CA ALA A 93 -25.38 -22.34 -25.01
C ALA A 93 -24.24 -23.36 -24.89
N GLN A 94 -24.28 -24.26 -23.91
CA GLN A 94 -23.34 -25.38 -23.78
C GLN A 94 -23.49 -26.36 -24.95
N GLU A 95 -24.71 -26.75 -25.32
CA GLU A 95 -24.99 -27.64 -26.46
C GLU A 95 -24.49 -27.08 -27.79
N ARG A 96 -24.60 -25.76 -27.98
CA ARG A 96 -24.06 -25.07 -29.17
C ARG A 96 -22.54 -24.91 -29.14
N GLY A 97 -21.89 -25.20 -28.01
CA GLY A 97 -20.45 -25.01 -27.82
C GLY A 97 -20.04 -23.54 -27.74
N ASP A 98 -20.97 -22.64 -27.39
CA ASP A 98 -20.70 -21.18 -27.33
C ASP A 98 -19.58 -20.86 -26.32
N PHE A 99 -19.44 -21.67 -25.26
CA PHE A 99 -18.37 -21.52 -24.25
C PHE A 99 -16.99 -22.05 -24.68
N ALA A 100 -16.91 -22.92 -25.70
CA ALA A 100 -15.66 -23.55 -26.12
C ALA A 100 -14.73 -22.59 -26.90
N ARG A 101 -15.29 -21.53 -27.50
CA ARG A 101 -14.53 -20.55 -28.31
C ARG A 101 -14.33 -19.22 -27.57
N LEU A 102 -14.49 -19.18 -26.25
CA LEU A 102 -14.30 -17.93 -25.50
C LEU A 102 -12.81 -17.58 -25.33
N PRO A 103 -12.39 -16.35 -25.67
CA PRO A 103 -11.05 -15.88 -25.36
C PRO A 103 -10.90 -15.79 -23.84
N GLY A 104 -9.87 -16.43 -23.29
CA GLY A 104 -9.57 -16.43 -21.84
C GLY A 104 -9.74 -17.77 -21.14
N GLY A 105 -10.36 -18.78 -21.78
CA GLY A 105 -10.52 -20.12 -21.21
C GLY A 105 -11.38 -20.17 -19.93
N PRO A 106 -11.54 -21.35 -19.30
CA PRO A 106 -12.25 -21.47 -18.04
C PRO A 106 -11.53 -20.69 -16.93
N LEU A 107 -12.31 -20.06 -16.03
CA LEU A 107 -11.75 -19.44 -14.83
C LEU A 107 -11.03 -20.49 -14.00
N LYS A 108 -9.75 -20.23 -13.73
CA LYS A 108 -8.92 -21.07 -12.86
C LYS A 108 -9.20 -20.71 -11.39
N ASP A 109 -8.96 -21.65 -10.49
CA ASP A 109 -9.00 -21.44 -9.03
C ASP A 109 -10.38 -21.02 -8.46
N LEU A 110 -11.48 -21.56 -9.02
CA LEU A 110 -12.84 -21.34 -8.49
C LEU A 110 -13.07 -21.97 -7.11
N ASP A 111 -12.30 -23.01 -6.74
CA ASP A 111 -12.37 -23.70 -5.44
C ASP A 111 -11.65 -22.96 -4.31
N ARG A 112 -10.95 -21.87 -4.59
CA ARG A 112 -10.35 -21.06 -3.51
C ARG A 112 -11.42 -20.16 -2.91
N GLU A 113 -11.67 -20.34 -1.61
CA GLU A 113 -12.29 -19.32 -0.77
C GLU A 113 -11.39 -18.08 -0.78
N GLN A 114 -11.60 -17.19 -1.76
CA GLN A 114 -10.86 -15.94 -1.87
C GLN A 114 -11.68 -14.83 -1.23
N THR A 115 -11.09 -14.14 -0.26
CA THR A 115 -11.70 -12.92 0.28
C THR A 115 -11.72 -11.86 -0.82
N ALA A 116 -12.66 -10.91 -0.76
CA ALA A 116 -12.70 -9.78 -1.70
C ALA A 116 -11.37 -9.01 -1.78
N TYR A 117 -10.64 -8.95 -0.66
CA TYR A 117 -9.29 -8.39 -0.58
C TYR A 117 -8.26 -9.18 -1.41
N ASP A 118 -8.25 -10.52 -1.29
CA ASP A 118 -7.32 -11.39 -2.01
C ASP A 118 -7.54 -11.31 -3.52
N TRP A 119 -8.81 -11.28 -3.95
CA TRP A 119 -9.16 -11.08 -5.35
C TRP A 119 -8.69 -9.72 -5.88
N ALA A 120 -8.88 -8.65 -5.11
CA ALA A 120 -8.46 -7.31 -5.51
C ALA A 120 -6.93 -7.23 -5.66
N LEU A 121 -6.18 -7.84 -4.74
CA LEU A 121 -4.72 -7.90 -4.80
C LEU A 121 -4.24 -8.75 -6.00
N ALA A 122 -4.84 -9.92 -6.22
CA ALA A 122 -4.52 -10.77 -7.36
C ALA A 122 -4.82 -10.08 -8.69
N LYS A 123 -5.92 -9.34 -8.77
CA LYS A 123 -6.28 -8.55 -9.95
C LYS A 123 -5.32 -7.40 -10.19
N ALA A 124 -4.98 -6.62 -9.17
CA ALA A 124 -4.01 -5.53 -9.30
C ALA A 124 -2.65 -6.04 -9.80
N ARG A 125 -2.17 -7.18 -9.27
CA ARG A 125 -0.96 -7.86 -9.74
C ARG A 125 -1.07 -8.30 -11.20
N ARG A 126 -2.19 -8.88 -11.61
CA ARG A 126 -2.40 -9.36 -12.99
C ARG A 126 -2.43 -8.21 -14.01
N GLU A 127 -3.03 -7.09 -13.66
CA GLU A 127 -3.10 -5.91 -14.53
C GLU A 127 -1.81 -5.06 -14.48
N GLY A 128 -0.78 -5.50 -13.74
CA GLY A 128 0.49 -4.78 -13.61
C GLY A 128 0.35 -3.43 -12.92
N VAL A 129 -0.72 -3.23 -12.15
CA VAL A 129 -0.95 -1.98 -11.43
C VAL A 129 -0.01 -1.97 -10.23
N ASP A 130 0.89 -0.98 -10.19
CA ASP A 130 1.69 -0.73 -9.00
C ASP A 130 0.75 -0.40 -7.84
N THR A 131 0.60 -1.39 -6.96
CA THR A 131 -0.29 -1.30 -5.81
C THR A 131 0.14 -0.20 -4.85
N GLY A 132 1.43 0.17 -4.83
CA GLY A 132 1.95 1.30 -4.04
C GLY A 132 1.48 2.66 -4.57
N ALA A 133 1.47 2.84 -5.90
CA ALA A 133 1.03 4.09 -6.53
C ALA A 133 -0.45 4.39 -6.29
N MET A 134 -1.30 3.37 -6.15
CA MET A 134 -2.74 3.54 -5.84
C MET A 134 -3.04 3.83 -4.37
N LEU A 135 -2.07 3.71 -3.46
CA LEU A 135 -2.32 3.96 -2.04
C LEU A 135 -2.66 5.43 -1.78
N PRO A 136 -3.56 5.72 -0.83
CA PRO A 136 -3.69 7.06 -0.26
C PRO A 136 -2.33 7.60 0.21
N PRO A 137 -2.08 8.92 0.13
CA PRO A 137 -0.75 9.50 0.34
C PRO A 137 -0.05 9.04 1.64
N GLY A 138 -0.77 9.00 2.76
CA GLY A 138 -0.20 8.55 4.04
C GLY A 138 0.16 7.07 4.09
N LEU A 139 -0.61 6.21 3.40
CA LEU A 139 -0.28 4.77 3.28
C LEU A 139 0.88 4.54 2.31
N ARG A 140 0.98 5.36 1.26
CA ARG A 140 2.14 5.34 0.36
C ARG A 140 3.43 5.65 1.10
N LEU A 141 3.45 6.71 1.91
CA LEU A 141 4.63 7.04 2.73
C LEU A 141 4.98 5.95 3.74
N ARG A 142 3.99 5.31 4.38
CA ARG A 142 4.28 4.14 5.25
C ARG A 142 4.94 3.00 4.49
N ARG A 143 4.42 2.67 3.30
CA ARG A 143 5.04 1.65 2.45
C ARG A 143 6.47 2.03 2.06
N GLU A 144 6.67 3.28 1.64
CA GLU A 144 8.01 3.77 1.29
C GLU A 144 8.99 3.66 2.46
N ARG A 145 8.53 3.89 3.70
CA ARG A 145 9.32 3.68 4.91
C ARG A 145 9.74 2.22 5.08
N ASP A 146 8.80 1.30 4.88
CA ASP A 146 9.06 -0.14 4.98
C ASP A 146 10.05 -0.60 3.90
N ASP A 147 10.05 0.05 2.73
CA ASP A 147 10.97 -0.20 1.62
C ASP A 147 12.36 0.47 1.81
N LEU A 148 12.56 1.34 2.80
CA LEU A 148 13.82 2.08 3.00
C LEU A 148 15.05 1.17 3.20
N PRO A 149 15.01 0.10 4.03
CA PRO A 149 16.16 -0.79 4.21
C PRO A 149 16.58 -1.48 2.90
N GLU A 150 15.62 -1.94 2.11
CA GLU A 150 15.90 -2.57 0.81
C GLU A 150 16.52 -1.58 -0.18
N ARG A 151 16.04 -0.33 -0.18
CA ARG A 151 16.61 0.74 -1.01
C ARG A 151 18.01 1.12 -0.55
N ALA A 152 18.22 1.26 0.76
CA ALA A 152 19.52 1.57 1.35
C ALA A 152 20.57 0.51 1.01
N ALA A 153 20.20 -0.78 1.01
CA ALA A 153 21.09 -1.88 0.67
C ALA A 153 21.70 -1.78 -0.75
N ARG A 154 21.04 -1.05 -1.67
CA ARG A 154 21.53 -0.84 -3.04
C ARG A 154 22.50 0.35 -3.16
N LEU A 155 22.68 1.14 -2.10
CA LEU A 155 23.51 2.34 -2.10
C LEU A 155 24.97 2.03 -1.73
N THR A 156 25.88 2.90 -2.21
CA THR A 156 27.32 2.64 -2.14
C THR A 156 28.02 3.41 -1.01
N THR A 157 27.44 4.52 -0.57
CA THR A 157 28.04 5.40 0.43
C THR A 157 27.08 5.70 1.57
N GLU A 158 27.62 5.98 2.75
CA GLU A 158 26.83 6.39 3.92
C GLU A 158 26.07 7.70 3.66
N ALA A 159 26.70 8.64 2.96
CA ALA A 159 26.09 9.92 2.61
C ALA A 159 24.82 9.74 1.76
N GLU A 160 24.81 8.78 0.83
CA GLU A 160 23.62 8.44 0.04
C GLU A 160 22.52 7.84 0.92
N VAL A 161 22.86 6.97 1.87
CA VAL A 161 21.88 6.36 2.79
C VAL A 161 21.26 7.40 3.70
N ARG A 162 22.08 8.31 4.24
CA ARG A 162 21.61 9.43 5.06
C ARG A 162 20.69 10.35 4.25
N ALA A 163 21.10 10.73 3.04
CA ALA A 163 20.29 11.55 2.14
C ALA A 163 18.96 10.89 1.77
N LEU A 164 18.93 9.56 1.60
CA LEU A 164 17.71 8.79 1.33
C LEU A 164 16.70 8.91 2.49
N ALA A 165 17.16 8.74 3.73
CA ALA A 165 16.31 8.86 4.92
C ALA A 165 15.84 10.31 5.14
N GLU A 166 16.72 11.28 4.95
CA GLU A 166 16.41 12.71 5.07
C GLU A 166 15.38 13.16 4.02
N ASP A 167 15.49 12.72 2.78
CA ASP A 167 14.49 12.99 1.73
C ASP A 167 13.12 12.42 2.10
N TYR A 168 13.09 11.18 2.61
CA TYR A 168 11.84 10.59 3.12
C TYR A 168 11.25 11.43 4.26
N ASN A 169 12.07 11.81 5.25
CA ASN A 169 11.63 12.62 6.39
C ASN A 169 11.09 13.98 5.95
N ALA A 170 11.74 14.65 5.00
CA ALA A 170 11.25 15.91 4.45
C ALA A 170 9.87 15.75 3.78
N ARG A 171 9.62 14.64 3.08
CA ARG A 171 8.31 14.35 2.46
C ARG A 171 7.23 14.03 3.48
N VAL A 172 7.58 13.34 4.57
CA VAL A 172 6.68 13.11 5.72
C VAL A 172 6.30 14.42 6.40
N GLU A 173 7.27 15.30 6.68
CA GLU A 173 6.99 16.60 7.25
C GLU A 173 6.12 17.47 6.34
N ALA A 174 6.39 17.47 5.04
CA ALA A 174 5.55 18.18 4.07
C ALA A 174 4.11 17.65 4.08
N PHE A 175 3.93 16.33 4.21
CA PHE A 175 2.61 15.71 4.34
C PHE A 175 1.89 16.13 5.63
N TRP A 176 2.60 16.17 6.77
CA TRP A 176 2.01 16.61 8.05
C TRP A 176 1.58 18.08 8.05
N ARG A 177 2.19 18.92 7.20
CA ARG A 177 1.81 20.33 7.03
C ARG A 177 0.55 20.53 6.17
N GLN A 178 0.05 19.47 5.52
CA GLN A 178 -1.20 19.52 4.77
C GLN A 178 -2.39 19.19 5.69
N PRO A 179 -3.58 19.79 5.44
CA PRO A 179 -4.79 19.40 6.14
C PRO A 179 -5.08 17.91 5.94
N ALA A 180 -5.35 17.19 7.03
CA ALA A 180 -5.72 15.79 6.96
C ALA A 180 -7.06 15.63 6.22
N GLU A 181 -7.07 14.83 5.15
CA GLU A 181 -8.28 14.57 4.36
C GLU A 181 -9.39 13.88 5.16
N SER A 182 -9.01 13.13 6.20
CA SER A 182 -9.93 12.36 7.03
C SER A 182 -9.33 12.09 8.42
N ARG A 183 -10.19 11.95 9.44
CA ARG A 183 -9.79 11.51 10.79
C ARG A 183 -9.14 10.12 10.84
N TRP A 184 -9.36 9.29 9.81
CA TRP A 184 -8.78 7.95 9.69
C TRP A 184 -7.58 7.91 8.72
N ALA A 185 -7.12 9.07 8.25
CA ALA A 185 -5.94 9.13 7.39
C ALA A 185 -4.72 8.54 8.13
N ALA A 186 -3.96 7.71 7.43
CA ALA A 186 -2.74 7.13 7.97
C ALA A 186 -1.70 8.24 8.16
N VAL A 187 -1.20 8.41 9.38
CA VAL A 187 -0.06 9.29 9.67
C VAL A 187 1.22 8.44 9.57
N PRO A 188 2.09 8.68 8.56
CA PRO A 188 3.40 8.04 8.49
C PRO A 188 4.33 8.62 9.57
N GLY A 189 5.22 7.78 10.11
CA GLY A 189 6.28 8.20 11.04
C GLY A 189 7.55 8.63 10.29
N LEU A 190 8.46 9.30 11.00
CA LEU A 190 9.79 9.58 10.47
C LEU A 190 10.62 8.29 10.45
N ALA A 191 11.69 8.30 9.67
CA ALA A 191 12.70 7.26 9.68
C ALA A 191 13.87 7.73 10.56
N ASP A 192 14.33 6.85 11.46
CA ASP A 192 15.59 7.03 12.17
C ASP A 192 16.76 6.85 11.20
N VAL A 193 17.42 7.97 10.90
CA VAL A 193 18.54 8.05 9.96
C VAL A 193 19.72 7.20 10.44
N GLU A 194 20.04 7.27 11.74
CA GLU A 194 21.20 6.59 12.28
C GLU A 194 20.93 5.09 12.39
N ALA A 195 19.73 4.68 12.78
CA ALA A 195 19.33 3.27 12.75
C ALA A 195 19.41 2.66 11.33
N LEU A 196 19.00 3.41 10.31
CA LEU A 196 19.11 2.97 8.91
C LEU A 196 20.57 2.81 8.48
N VAL A 197 21.44 3.76 8.84
CA VAL A 197 22.87 3.71 8.53
C VAL A 197 23.55 2.54 9.24
N GLU A 198 23.28 2.34 10.53
CA GLU A 198 23.80 1.22 11.31
C GLU A 198 23.36 -0.14 10.72
N GLY A 199 22.09 -0.24 10.32
CA GLY A 199 21.56 -1.40 9.60
C GLY A 199 22.33 -1.68 8.32
N TRP A 200 22.48 -0.67 7.48
CA TRP A 200 23.21 -0.75 6.23
C TRP A 200 24.69 -1.13 6.40
N MET A 201 25.37 -0.59 7.42
CA MET A 201 26.77 -0.96 7.71
C MET A 201 26.90 -2.42 8.17
N ARG A 202 25.93 -2.92 8.96
CA ARG A 202 25.92 -4.29 9.47
C ARG A 202 25.73 -5.32 8.36
N ASP A 203 24.87 -5.01 7.40
CA ASP A 203 24.52 -5.92 6.31
C ASP A 203 25.53 -5.89 5.16
N ARG A 204 26.53 -4.99 5.22
CA ARG A 204 27.60 -4.92 4.24
C ARG A 204 28.62 -6.03 4.42
N PRO A 205 28.93 -6.82 3.38
CA PRO A 205 30.08 -7.70 3.43
C PRO A 205 31.35 -6.85 3.64
N PRO A 206 32.31 -7.32 4.46
CA PRO A 206 33.58 -6.63 4.63
C PRO A 206 34.19 -6.35 3.26
N PRO A 207 34.79 -5.16 3.04
CA PRO A 207 35.45 -4.88 1.77
C PRO A 207 36.45 -6.01 1.49
N GLU A 208 36.36 -6.60 0.30
CA GLU A 208 37.36 -7.57 -0.15
C GLU A 208 38.73 -6.93 0.08
N PRO A 209 39.66 -7.60 0.78
CA PRO A 209 40.97 -7.03 1.01
C PRO A 209 41.55 -6.68 -0.36
N ALA A 210 41.86 -5.40 -0.56
CA ALA A 210 42.44 -4.92 -1.81
C ALA A 210 43.56 -5.89 -2.22
N PRO A 211 43.63 -6.32 -3.49
CA PRO A 211 44.69 -7.21 -3.94
C PRO A 211 46.01 -6.55 -3.53
N VAL A 212 46.71 -7.21 -2.62
CA VAL A 212 47.94 -6.70 -2.03
C VAL A 212 48.86 -6.36 -3.19
N ALA A 213 49.01 -5.06 -3.49
CA ALA A 213 49.96 -4.63 -4.50
C ALA A 213 51.31 -5.24 -4.11
N PRO A 214 51.97 -6.01 -4.99
CA PRO A 214 53.24 -6.62 -4.65
C PRO A 214 54.17 -5.51 -4.17
N SER A 215 54.68 -5.65 -2.95
CA SER A 215 55.55 -4.66 -2.31
C SER A 215 56.65 -4.27 -3.30
N PRO A 216 56.96 -2.97 -3.47
CA PRO A 216 58.00 -2.55 -4.40
C PRO A 216 59.30 -3.25 -4.00
N GLN A 217 59.72 -4.22 -4.82
CA GLN A 217 60.98 -4.93 -4.60
C GLN A 217 62.09 -3.87 -4.52
N PRO A 218 63.01 -3.96 -3.54
CA PRO A 218 64.07 -2.99 -3.40
C PRO A 218 64.91 -3.00 -4.68
N GLN A 219 64.75 -1.96 -5.48
CA GLN A 219 65.50 -1.75 -6.71
C GLN A 219 66.97 -1.67 -6.30
N ALA A 220 67.76 -2.67 -6.68
CA ALA A 220 69.17 -2.75 -6.32
C ALA A 220 69.88 -1.48 -6.80
N ARG A 221 70.19 -0.58 -5.86
CA ARG A 221 70.89 0.67 -6.15
C ARG A 221 72.25 0.32 -6.76
N ARG A 222 72.38 0.55 -8.06
CA ARG A 222 73.61 0.29 -8.82
C ARG A 222 74.76 1.06 -8.14
N ARG A 223 75.74 0.32 -7.64
CA ARG A 223 76.92 0.82 -6.95
C ARG A 223 77.85 1.51 -7.97
N TRP A 224 77.75 2.83 -8.07
CA TRP A 224 78.64 3.69 -8.87
C TRP A 224 79.90 4.06 -8.06
N TRP A 225 80.62 3.08 -7.55
CA TRP A 225 81.95 3.31 -6.97
C TRP A 225 82.94 2.40 -7.66
N ARG A 226 83.32 2.76 -8.89
CA ARG A 226 84.66 2.50 -9.46
C ARG A 226 84.95 3.55 -10.52
N ARG A 227 85.83 4.49 -10.20
CA ARG A 227 87.17 4.59 -10.80
C ARG A 227 88.00 5.62 -10.05
N ARG A 228 89.25 5.22 -9.81
CA ARG A 228 90.40 6.06 -9.49
C ARG A 228 90.76 6.92 -10.70
#